data_AF-A0A0U1KX20-F1
#
_entry.id   AF-A0A0U1KX20-F1
#
_cell.length_a   1.000
_cell.length_b   1.000
_cell.length_c   1.000
_cell.angle_alpha   90.00
_cell.angle_beta   90.00
_cell.angle_gamma   90.00
#
_symmetry.space_group_name_H-M   'P 1'
#
loop_
_entity.id
_entity.type
_entity.pdbx_description
1 polymer ?
#
loop_
_entity_poly.entity_id
_entity_poly.type
_entity_poly.pdbx_seq_one_letter_code
_entity_poly.pdbx_strand_id
1 'polypeptide(L)'
;MVLPSTGPLQFDPCENCDDRCIRSCPQQAFAEILYTPAEYGRNELPGRKGNYSRIACNVQMGIDEALGQPEMVADYERVMKVIKYCRQCECNCPVGK
;
A
#
# COMPACT_ATOMS: atom_id res chain seq x y z
N MET A 1 -12.57 -32.95 -1.41
CA MET A 1 -12.62 -32.27 -2.73
C MET A 1 -11.67 -31.07 -2.63
N VAL A 2 -10.61 -31.05 -3.44
CA VAL A 2 -9.62 -29.96 -3.43
C VAL A 2 -10.03 -28.94 -4.48
N LEU A 3 -10.15 -27.67 -4.10
CA LEU A 3 -10.42 -26.60 -5.05
C LEU A 3 -9.16 -26.36 -5.89
N PRO A 4 -9.24 -26.39 -7.23
CA PRO A 4 -8.09 -26.09 -8.08
C PRO A 4 -7.71 -24.62 -7.97
N SER A 5 -6.41 -24.34 -8.07
CA SER A 5 -5.91 -22.97 -8.17
C SER A 5 -6.42 -22.32 -9.47
N THR A 6 -6.84 -21.06 -9.39
CA THR A 6 -7.22 -20.27 -10.58
C THR A 6 -6.02 -19.81 -11.41
N GLY A 7 -4.80 -20.01 -10.92
CA GLY A 7 -3.58 -19.51 -11.54
C GLY A 7 -3.46 -17.97 -11.53
N PRO A 8 -2.36 -17.42 -12.05
CA PRO A 8 -2.16 -15.98 -12.18
C PRO A 8 -3.08 -15.38 -13.24
N LEU A 9 -3.59 -14.18 -12.99
CA LEU A 9 -4.25 -13.37 -14.02
C LEU A 9 -3.17 -12.71 -14.88
N GLN A 10 -3.35 -12.70 -16.20
CA GLN A 10 -2.46 -11.95 -17.12
C GLN A 10 -2.74 -10.44 -17.13
N PHE A 11 -3.63 -9.96 -16.26
CA PHE A 11 -4.00 -8.56 -16.18
C PHE A 11 -2.95 -7.76 -15.39
N ASP A 12 -2.15 -6.96 -16.09
CA ASP A 12 -1.21 -6.01 -15.51
C ASP A 12 -1.53 -4.56 -15.95
N PRO A 13 -2.44 -3.86 -15.24
CA PRO A 13 -2.78 -2.48 -15.57
C PRO A 13 -1.65 -1.49 -15.24
N CYS A 14 -0.60 -1.96 -14.57
CA CYS A 14 0.51 -1.12 -14.14
C CYS A 14 1.65 -1.10 -15.18
N GLU A 15 1.64 -1.98 -16.20
CA GLU A 15 2.68 -2.05 -17.26
C GLU A 15 2.85 -0.71 -17.99
N ASN A 16 1.73 -0.04 -18.31
CA ASN A 16 1.70 1.25 -19.01
C ASN A 16 1.14 2.39 -18.13
N CYS A 17 1.22 2.23 -16.81
CA CYS A 17 0.76 3.23 -15.85
C CYS A 17 1.79 4.37 -15.71
N ASP A 18 1.30 5.56 -15.39
CA ASP A 18 2.13 6.75 -15.14
C ASP A 18 2.65 6.84 -13.69
N ASP A 19 2.57 5.74 -12.94
CA ASP A 19 3.09 5.58 -11.57
C ASP A 19 2.51 6.61 -10.58
N ARG A 20 1.26 7.07 -10.76
CA ARG A 20 0.58 8.03 -9.87
C ARG A 20 0.63 7.62 -8.40
N CYS A 21 0.36 6.35 -8.11
CA CYS A 21 0.36 5.82 -6.76
C CYS A 21 1.73 5.98 -6.08
N ILE A 22 2.82 5.73 -6.81
CA ILE A 22 4.19 5.86 -6.34
C ILE A 22 4.55 7.33 -6.13
N ARG A 23 4.19 8.21 -7.07
CA ARG A 23 4.49 9.65 -7.03
C ARG A 23 3.71 10.39 -5.94
N SER A 24 2.54 9.88 -5.54
CA SER A 24 1.68 10.49 -4.52
C SER A 24 2.12 10.23 -3.08
N CYS A 25 3.14 9.40 -2.85
CA CYS A 25 3.52 8.99 -1.50
C CYS A 25 4.11 10.19 -0.71
N PRO A 26 3.50 10.59 0.42
CA PRO A 26 3.97 11.76 1.18
C PRO A 26 5.34 11.53 1.84
N GLN A 27 5.69 10.28 2.14
CA GLN A 27 6.96 9.90 2.78
C GLN A 27 8.00 9.39 1.78
N GLN A 28 7.74 9.54 0.48
CA GLN A 28 8.63 9.06 -0.58
C GLN A 28 9.05 7.58 -0.39
N ALA A 29 8.14 6.74 0.10
CA ALA A 29 8.40 5.33 0.43
C ALA A 29 8.75 4.46 -0.79
N PHE A 30 8.84 5.04 -1.99
CA PHE A 30 9.17 4.39 -3.24
C PHE A 30 10.44 4.97 -3.91
N ALA A 31 11.15 5.87 -3.23
CA ALA A 31 12.22 6.67 -3.83
C ALA A 31 13.51 5.88 -4.14
N GLU A 32 13.79 4.82 -3.39
CA GLU A 32 15.05 4.08 -3.47
C GLU A 32 14.80 2.60 -3.76
N ILE A 33 15.68 1.95 -4.54
CA ILE A 33 15.69 0.50 -4.69
C ILE A 33 16.28 -0.13 -3.42
N LEU A 34 15.49 -0.91 -2.69
CA LEU A 34 15.89 -1.55 -1.43
C LEU A 34 16.14 -3.06 -1.56
N TYR A 35 15.53 -3.67 -2.57
CA TYR A 35 15.57 -5.12 -2.76
C TYR A 35 15.90 -5.46 -4.20
N THR A 36 16.90 -6.31 -4.39
CA THR A 36 17.15 -6.98 -5.68
C THR A 36 16.52 -8.38 -5.70
N PRO A 37 16.24 -8.96 -6.88
CA PRO A 37 15.70 -10.33 -6.95
C PRO A 37 16.60 -11.37 -6.28
N ALA A 38 17.91 -11.21 -6.35
CA ALA A 38 18.88 -12.12 -5.76
C ALA A 38 18.81 -12.09 -4.22
N GLU A 39 18.74 -10.91 -3.62
CA GLU A 39 18.65 -10.74 -2.16
C GLU A 39 17.26 -11.11 -1.63
N TYR A 40 16.22 -10.84 -2.41
CA TYR A 40 14.83 -11.06 -2.02
C TYR A 40 14.34 -12.50 -2.30
N GLY A 41 15.06 -13.24 -3.14
CA GLY A 41 14.76 -14.65 -3.47
C GLY A 41 13.59 -14.85 -4.43
N ARG A 42 13.07 -13.80 -5.06
CA ARG A 42 12.02 -13.85 -6.09
C ARG A 42 12.03 -12.64 -7.01
N ASN A 43 11.41 -12.76 -8.18
CA ASN A 43 11.32 -11.67 -9.16
C ASN A 43 10.22 -10.64 -8.81
N GLU A 44 9.19 -11.03 -8.05
CA GLU A 44 8.08 -10.17 -7.66
C GLU A 44 8.45 -9.29 -6.47
N LEU A 45 9.04 -8.13 -6.74
CA LEU A 45 9.59 -7.29 -5.68
C LEU A 45 8.53 -6.37 -5.02
N PRO A 46 8.72 -5.98 -3.75
CA PRO A 46 7.92 -4.94 -3.11
C PRO A 46 7.91 -3.64 -3.93
N GLY A 47 6.75 -3.01 -4.11
CA GLY A 47 6.64 -1.81 -4.96
C GLY A 47 6.90 -2.08 -6.45
N ARG A 48 6.81 -3.35 -6.90
CA ARG A 48 7.13 -3.86 -8.26
C ARG A 48 8.61 -3.85 -8.61
N LYS A 49 9.36 -2.84 -8.17
CA LYS A 49 10.78 -2.66 -8.50
C LYS A 49 11.72 -2.93 -7.32
N GLY A 50 11.18 -3.33 -6.18
CA GLY A 50 11.95 -3.49 -4.94
C GLY A 50 12.15 -2.18 -4.20
N ASN A 51 11.34 -1.17 -4.49
CA ASN A 51 11.53 0.19 -3.99
C ASN A 51 10.63 0.58 -2.81
N TYR A 52 9.74 -0.32 -2.37
CA TYR A 52 8.84 0.01 -1.26
C TYR A 52 9.53 -0.11 0.10
N SER A 53 9.71 1.04 0.77
CA SER A 53 10.21 1.18 2.13
C SER A 53 9.06 1.17 3.14
N ARG A 54 8.89 0.03 3.82
CA ARG A 54 7.96 -0.03 4.97
C ARG A 54 8.38 0.92 6.09
N ILE A 55 9.68 1.14 6.28
CA ILE A 55 10.20 2.04 7.32
C ILE A 55 9.77 3.48 7.03
N ALA A 56 9.91 3.95 5.79
CA ALA A 56 9.46 5.29 5.40
C ALA A 56 7.92 5.41 5.47
N CYS A 57 7.18 4.39 5.01
CA CYS A 57 5.71 4.39 5.09
C CYS A 57 5.22 4.47 6.54
N ASN A 58 5.88 3.76 7.47
CA ASN A 58 5.54 3.78 8.90
C ASN A 58 5.65 5.19 9.52
N VAL A 59 6.44 6.10 8.94
CA VAL A 59 6.47 7.50 9.40
C VAL A 59 5.09 8.14 9.24
N GLN A 60 4.43 7.93 8.10
CA GLN A 60 3.06 8.43 7.90
C GLN A 60 2.07 7.73 8.83
N MET A 61 2.20 6.41 9.03
CA MET A 61 1.34 5.68 9.95
C MET A 61 1.40 6.23 11.37
N GLY A 62 2.60 6.56 11.86
CA GLY A 62 2.76 7.18 13.18
C GLY A 62 2.12 8.58 13.26
N ILE A 63 2.21 9.37 12.18
CA ILE A 63 1.50 10.66 12.07
C ILE A 63 -0.02 10.43 12.11
N ASP A 64 -0.54 9.50 11.32
CA ASP A 64 -1.97 9.21 11.24
C ASP A 64 -2.51 8.69 12.58
N GLU A 65 -1.75 7.83 13.27
CA GLU A 65 -2.05 7.36 14.62
C GLU A 65 -2.11 8.51 15.61
N ALA A 66 -1.18 9.46 15.55
CA ALA A 66 -1.21 10.64 16.41
C ALA A 66 -2.43 11.54 16.12
N LEU A 67 -2.87 11.63 14.86
CA LEU A 67 -4.01 12.43 14.42
C LEU A 67 -5.38 11.75 14.59
N GLY A 68 -5.41 10.45 14.90
CA GLY A 68 -6.66 9.70 15.07
C GLY A 68 -7.58 10.33 16.11
N GLN A 69 -8.89 10.37 15.80
CA GLN A 69 -9.89 11.11 16.59
C GLN A 69 -10.88 10.16 17.26
N PRO A 70 -11.43 10.51 18.44
CA PRO A 70 -12.54 9.77 19.02
C PRO A 70 -13.79 9.95 18.15
N GLU A 71 -14.34 8.85 17.64
CA GLU A 71 -15.59 8.85 16.88
C GLU A 71 -16.55 7.80 17.47
N MET A 72 -17.85 8.07 17.37
CA MET A 72 -18.89 7.11 17.70
C MET A 72 -18.97 6.06 16.59
N VAL A 73 -18.61 4.82 16.86
CA VAL A 73 -18.63 3.75 15.85
C VAL A 73 -19.96 3.01 15.92
N ALA A 74 -20.77 3.13 14.85
CA ALA A 74 -22.15 2.66 14.79
C ALA A 74 -22.31 1.18 15.23
N ASP A 75 -21.42 0.31 14.76
CA ASP A 75 -21.52 -1.14 15.02
C ASP A 75 -21.15 -1.55 16.45
N TYR A 76 -20.53 -0.65 17.23
CA TYR A 76 -20.01 -0.97 18.57
C TYR A 76 -20.63 -0.15 19.68
N GLU A 77 -21.50 0.82 19.37
CA GLU A 77 -22.16 1.74 20.33
C GLU A 77 -21.21 2.33 21.38
N ARG A 78 -19.91 2.44 21.05
CA ARG A 78 -18.88 3.02 21.93
C ARG A 78 -17.94 3.96 21.17
N VAL A 79 -17.44 4.97 21.88
CA VAL A 79 -16.47 5.91 21.31
C VAL A 79 -15.13 5.19 21.19
N MET A 80 -14.57 5.17 19.99
CA MET A 80 -13.27 4.58 19.71
C MET A 80 -12.38 5.59 19.00
N LYS A 81 -11.07 5.48 19.20
CA LYS A 81 -10.11 6.24 18.39
C LYS A 81 -10.10 5.67 16.98
N VAL A 82 -10.66 6.42 16.03
CA VAL A 82 -10.67 6.09 14.61
C VAL A 82 -9.43 6.72 13.97
N ILE A 83 -8.61 5.87 13.36
CA ILE A 83 -7.39 6.28 12.65
C ILE A 83 -7.67 6.20 11.16
N LYS A 84 -7.43 7.31 10.46
CA LYS A 84 -7.55 7.39 9.00
C LYS A 84 -6.15 7.30 8.42
N TYR A 85 -5.67 6.06 8.23
CA TYR A 85 -4.37 5.82 7.63
C TYR A 85 -4.31 6.37 6.20
N CYS A 86 -3.13 6.83 5.79
CA CYS A 86 -2.84 7.30 4.45
C CYS A 86 -3.17 6.22 3.41
N ARG A 87 -3.98 6.60 2.43
CA ARG A 87 -4.37 5.75 1.29
C ARG A 87 -4.05 6.40 -0.05
N GLN A 88 -3.05 7.29 -0.08
CA GLN A 88 -2.72 8.05 -1.29
C GLN A 88 -2.36 7.14 -2.46
N CYS A 89 -1.62 6.05 -2.22
CA CYS A 89 -1.28 5.09 -3.27
C CYS A 89 -2.52 4.40 -3.87
N GLU A 90 -3.51 4.06 -3.05
CA GLU A 90 -4.76 3.44 -3.47
C GLU A 90 -5.66 4.45 -4.19
N CYS A 91 -5.85 5.64 -3.60
CA CYS A 91 -6.78 6.65 -4.11
C CYS A 91 -6.29 7.32 -5.41
N ASN A 92 -4.97 7.31 -5.67
CA ASN A 92 -4.41 7.82 -6.93
C ASN A 92 -4.29 6.74 -8.02
N CYS A 93 -4.57 5.48 -7.71
CA CYS A 93 -4.54 4.40 -8.70
C CYS A 93 -5.72 4.55 -9.68
N PRO A 94 -5.49 4.62 -11.01
CA PRO A 94 -6.57 4.74 -11.98
C PRO A 94 -7.44 3.47 -12.09
N VAL A 95 -6.94 2.32 -11.64
CA VAL A 95 -7.66 1.04 -11.64
C VAL A 95 -8.69 0.97 -10.52
N GLY A 96 -8.43 1.67 -9.41
CA GLY A 96 -9.31 1.68 -8.23
C GLY A 96 -10.42 2.74 -8.31
N LYS A 97 -10.61 3.37 -9.48
CA LYS A 97 -11.66 4.35 -9.73
C LYS A 97 -12.92 3.69 -10.28
#